data_AF-A0A712NK45-F1
#
_entry.id   AF-A0A712NK45-F1
#
_cell.length_a   1.000
_cell.length_b   1.000
_cell.length_c   1.000
_cell.angle_alpha   90.00
_cell.angle_beta   90.00
_cell.angle_gamma   90.00
#
_symmetry.space_group_name_H-M   'P 1'
#
loop_
_entity.id
_entity.type
_entity.pdbx_description
1 polymer ?
#
loop_
_entity_poly.entity_id
_entity_poly.type
_entity_poly.pdbx_seq_one_letter_code
_entity_poly.pdbx_strand_id
1 'polypeptide(L)'
;MARASRIRRNLLFDIDVDELRDIAAQAGATQHQFRLSYSRALKRTASKMRMKALAELKTGLAPRKMDMLRKRLFSTHITRGNAMDEARFWFGLNAIKIKDLRGRIRGRRVRHHDLRDPVTGRFIKENRARRRRKASAPVFEPNGSFLSPAAYENGLVMRSRKENRRTIFIKNPETGRVREAEAGIYARTMDYVEDVAFAECLEIFMKEFESDIRRRAKYGITVSPR
;
A
#
# COMPACT_ATOMS: atom_id res chain seq x y z
N MET A 1 25.29 6.84 19.59
CA MET A 1 24.79 7.98 18.77
C MET A 1 23.69 7.61 17.74
N ALA A 2 23.32 6.33 17.54
CA ALA A 2 22.27 5.91 16.58
C ALA A 2 20.81 6.04 17.07
N ARG A 3 20.57 6.59 18.27
CA ARG A 3 19.23 6.65 18.89
C ARG A 3 18.50 7.98 18.64
N ALA A 4 19.23 9.05 18.36
CA ALA A 4 18.66 10.38 18.11
C ALA A 4 18.11 10.54 16.67
N SER A 5 18.63 9.78 15.70
CA SER A 5 18.11 9.75 14.32
C SER A 5 16.73 9.09 14.21
N ARG A 6 16.34 8.25 15.18
CA ARG A 6 15.02 7.58 15.23
C ARG A 6 13.83 8.54 15.44
N ILE A 7 14.08 9.78 15.88
CA ILE A 7 13.01 10.76 16.15
C ILE A 7 12.68 11.60 14.89
N ARG A 8 13.52 11.60 13.84
CA ARG A 8 13.19 12.21 12.54
C ARG A 8 12.50 11.19 11.63
N ARG A 9 11.24 10.85 11.91
CA ARG A 9 10.37 9.97 11.09
C ARG A 9 10.01 10.50 9.69
N ASN A 10 10.82 11.40 9.12
CA ASN A 10 10.59 12.02 7.81
C ASN A 10 11.67 11.67 6.77
N LEU A 11 12.80 11.06 7.17
CA LEU A 11 13.89 10.69 6.26
C LEU A 11 14.21 9.20 6.45
N LEU A 12 13.74 8.38 5.50
CA LEU A 12 14.02 6.94 5.44
C LEU A 12 15.48 6.65 5.01
N PHE A 13 16.10 7.58 4.30
CA PHE A 13 17.48 7.51 3.84
C PHE A 13 18.02 8.94 3.67
N ASP A 14 19.32 9.13 3.91
CA ASP A 14 20.04 10.37 3.68
C ASP A 14 21.14 10.10 2.66
N ILE A 15 21.35 11.02 1.72
CA ILE A 15 22.34 10.88 0.66
C ILE A 15 23.45 11.87 0.95
N ASP A 16 24.68 11.38 1.12
CA ASP A 16 25.85 12.23 1.28
C ASP A 16 26.15 12.97 -0.02
N VAL A 17 25.83 14.26 -0.06
CA VAL A 17 26.00 15.09 -1.27
C VAL A 17 27.48 15.36 -1.54
N ASP A 18 28.33 15.36 -0.53
CA ASP A 18 29.75 15.65 -0.70
C ASP A 18 30.47 14.46 -1.34
N GLU A 19 30.13 13.23 -0.94
CA GLU A 19 30.61 12.02 -1.63
C GLU A 19 30.21 12.01 -3.12
N LEU A 20 28.98 12.42 -3.44
CA LEU A 20 28.53 12.52 -4.83
C LEU A 20 29.31 13.59 -5.62
N ARG A 21 29.70 14.68 -4.97
CA ARG A 21 30.50 15.74 -5.62
C ARG A 21 31.89 15.22 -5.98
N ASP A 22 32.51 14.44 -5.11
CA ASP A 22 33.81 13.82 -5.39
C ASP A 22 33.73 12.88 -6.60
N ILE A 23 32.69 12.05 -6.67
CA ILE A 23 32.45 11.16 -7.82
C ILE A 23 32.26 11.97 -9.11
N ALA A 24 31.53 13.09 -9.05
CA ALA A 24 31.30 13.94 -10.21
C ALA A 24 32.58 14.70 -10.65
N ALA A 25 33.39 15.14 -9.69
CA ALA A 25 34.68 15.77 -9.95
C ALA A 25 35.67 14.79 -10.60
N GLN A 26 35.75 13.56 -10.09
CA GLN A 26 36.54 12.48 -10.70
C GLN A 26 36.09 12.15 -12.12
N ALA A 27 34.78 12.24 -12.40
CA ALA A 27 34.24 12.06 -13.74
C ALA A 27 34.47 13.26 -14.67
N GLY A 28 34.92 14.42 -14.17
CA GLY A 28 35.05 15.65 -14.94
C GLY A 28 33.70 16.29 -15.31
N ALA A 29 32.66 16.06 -14.51
CA ALA A 29 31.31 16.53 -14.80
C ALA A 29 31.07 17.97 -14.33
N THR A 30 30.24 18.71 -15.06
CA THR A 30 29.84 20.07 -14.64
C THR A 30 28.76 20.05 -13.56
N GLN A 31 28.62 21.15 -12.82
CA GLN A 31 27.55 21.32 -11.81
C GLN A 31 26.15 21.11 -12.41
N HIS A 32 25.93 21.47 -13.67
CA HIS A 32 24.67 21.23 -14.36
C HIS A 32 24.43 19.73 -14.60
N GLN A 33 25.46 19.02 -15.07
CA GLN A 33 25.40 17.57 -15.27
C GLN A 33 25.17 16.82 -13.96
N PHE A 34 25.82 17.26 -12.87
CA PHE A 34 25.59 16.76 -11.53
C PHE A 34 24.11 16.81 -11.14
N ARG A 35 23.48 18.00 -11.23
CA ARG A 35 22.06 18.17 -10.88
C ARG A 35 21.16 17.27 -11.72
N LEU A 36 21.41 17.20 -13.03
CA LEU A 36 20.62 16.37 -13.93
C LEU A 36 20.75 14.86 -13.65
N SER A 37 21.97 14.39 -13.40
CA SER A 37 22.21 12.98 -13.03
C SER A 37 21.59 12.64 -11.69
N TYR A 38 21.70 13.54 -10.70
CA TYR A 38 21.06 13.39 -9.41
C TYR A 38 19.53 13.26 -9.53
N SER A 39 18.86 14.21 -10.20
CA SER A 39 17.42 14.17 -10.45
C SER A 39 16.97 12.89 -11.15
N ARG A 40 17.76 12.42 -12.13
CA ARG A 40 17.45 11.23 -12.91
C ARG A 40 17.64 9.96 -12.11
N ALA A 41 18.73 9.85 -11.34
CA ALA A 41 19.01 8.74 -10.44
C ALA A 41 17.90 8.63 -9.39
N LEU A 42 17.52 9.76 -8.78
CA LEU A 42 16.43 9.83 -7.81
C LEU A 42 15.10 9.37 -8.40
N LYS A 43 14.73 9.85 -9.60
CA LYS A 43 13.50 9.44 -10.31
C LYS A 43 13.49 7.93 -10.62
N ARG A 44 14.62 7.39 -11.11
CA ARG A 44 14.73 5.97 -11.45
C ARG A 44 14.68 5.07 -10.23
N THR A 45 15.38 5.46 -9.17
CA THR A 45 15.36 4.79 -7.87
C THR A 45 13.95 4.78 -7.32
N ALA A 46 13.27 5.92 -7.30
CA ALA A 46 11.88 5.98 -6.83
C ALA A 46 10.91 5.10 -7.63
N SER A 47 11.09 5.00 -8.95
CA SER A 47 10.31 4.09 -9.79
C SER A 47 10.59 2.62 -9.45
N LYS A 48 11.87 2.25 -9.29
CA LYS A 48 12.28 0.88 -8.92
C LYS A 48 11.76 0.51 -7.54
N MET A 49 11.92 1.37 -6.54
CA MET A 49 11.41 1.19 -5.18
C MET A 49 9.89 0.99 -5.18
N ARG A 50 9.16 1.80 -5.97
CA ARG A 50 7.71 1.64 -6.14
C ARG A 50 7.35 0.27 -6.70
N MET A 51 8.06 -0.21 -7.73
CA MET A 51 7.78 -1.52 -8.33
C MET A 51 8.09 -2.67 -7.38
N LYS A 52 9.22 -2.59 -6.64
CA LYS A 52 9.59 -3.57 -5.61
C LYS A 52 8.55 -3.62 -4.50
N ALA A 53 8.22 -2.47 -3.91
CA ALA A 53 7.18 -2.37 -2.87
C ALA A 53 5.82 -2.90 -3.36
N LEU A 54 5.44 -2.66 -4.62
CA LEU A 54 4.21 -3.18 -5.19
C LEU A 54 4.23 -4.71 -5.38
N ALA A 55 5.37 -5.27 -5.79
CA ALA A 55 5.55 -6.71 -5.91
C ALA A 55 5.42 -7.40 -4.55
N GLU A 56 6.04 -6.83 -3.52
CA GLU A 56 5.95 -7.38 -2.17
C GLU A 56 4.57 -7.18 -1.54
N LEU A 57 3.92 -6.04 -1.77
CA LEU A 57 2.55 -5.85 -1.31
C LEU A 57 1.57 -6.79 -2.00
N LYS A 58 1.84 -7.17 -3.25
CA LYS A 58 1.06 -8.17 -3.96
C LYS A 58 1.20 -9.55 -3.31
N THR A 59 2.41 -9.97 -2.96
CA THR A 59 2.66 -11.27 -2.32
C THR A 59 2.08 -11.28 -0.90
N GLY A 60 2.34 -10.23 -0.12
CA GLY A 60 1.94 -10.10 1.28
C GLY A 60 0.44 -9.88 1.50
N LEU A 61 -0.24 -9.05 0.71
CA LEU A 61 -1.67 -8.76 0.90
C LEU A 61 -2.59 -9.64 0.02
N ALA A 62 -2.06 -10.24 -1.04
CA ALA A 62 -2.82 -11.01 -2.02
C ALA A 62 -4.09 -10.28 -2.52
N PRO A 63 -3.97 -9.10 -3.16
CA PRO A 63 -5.12 -8.37 -3.67
C PRO A 63 -5.83 -9.14 -4.79
N ARG A 64 -7.13 -8.92 -4.96
CA ARG A 64 -7.87 -9.45 -6.12
C ARG A 64 -7.54 -8.70 -7.41
N LYS A 65 -7.45 -7.36 -7.33
CA LYS A 65 -7.16 -6.46 -8.46
C LYS A 65 -5.91 -5.64 -8.13
N MET A 66 -4.95 -5.61 -9.05
CA MET A 66 -3.69 -4.89 -8.84
C MET A 66 -3.88 -3.38 -8.76
N ASP A 67 -4.85 -2.84 -9.52
CA ASP A 67 -5.10 -1.41 -9.59
C ASP A 67 -5.51 -0.81 -8.23
N MET A 68 -6.07 -1.63 -7.34
CA MET A 68 -6.39 -1.20 -5.98
C MET A 68 -5.12 -0.86 -5.20
N LEU A 69 -4.04 -1.66 -5.32
CA LEU A 69 -2.74 -1.33 -4.71
C LEU A 69 -2.05 -0.17 -5.44
N ARG A 70 -2.11 -0.14 -6.78
CA ARG A 70 -1.48 0.94 -7.58
C ARG A 70 -2.02 2.32 -7.23
N LYS A 71 -3.32 2.45 -6.98
CA LYS A 71 -3.98 3.70 -6.55
C LYS A 71 -3.60 4.11 -5.12
N ARG A 72 -3.07 3.18 -4.32
CA ARG A 72 -2.66 3.44 -2.94
C ARG A 72 -1.18 3.80 -2.85
N LEU A 73 -0.36 3.24 -3.72
CA LEU A 73 1.05 3.57 -3.85
C LEU A 73 1.20 4.81 -4.74
N PHE A 74 1.28 5.99 -4.15
CA PHE A 74 1.61 7.23 -4.88
C PHE A 74 3.08 7.57 -4.66
N SER A 75 3.92 7.39 -5.67
CA SER A 75 5.12 8.18 -5.86
C SER A 75 4.93 8.97 -7.16
N THR A 76 5.40 10.21 -7.33
CA THR A 76 6.53 10.92 -6.73
C THR A 76 6.17 12.41 -6.65
N HIS A 77 6.39 13.08 -5.52
CA HIS A 77 6.57 14.53 -5.55
C HIS A 77 8.08 14.78 -5.57
N ILE A 78 8.59 15.16 -6.74
CA ILE A 78 9.93 15.73 -6.85
C ILE A 78 9.74 17.23 -6.67
N THR A 79 10.01 17.73 -5.47
CA THR A 79 10.01 19.18 -5.24
C THR A 79 11.29 19.75 -5.82
N ARG A 80 11.16 20.51 -6.90
CA ARG A 80 12.26 21.29 -7.49
C ARG A 80 12.24 22.68 -6.85
N GLY A 81 13.19 22.94 -5.96
CA GLY A 81 13.49 24.28 -5.48
C GLY A 81 14.83 24.77 -6.05
N ASN A 82 15.41 25.80 -5.44
CA ASN A 82 16.82 26.16 -5.68
C ASN A 82 17.80 25.09 -5.15
N ALA A 83 17.32 24.16 -4.32
CA ALA A 83 18.08 23.06 -3.74
C ALA A 83 18.11 21.80 -4.64
N MET A 84 18.67 20.71 -4.10
CA MET A 84 18.64 19.37 -4.73
C MET A 84 17.23 18.78 -4.70
N ASP A 85 16.96 17.86 -5.62
CA ASP A 85 15.67 17.19 -5.70
C ASP A 85 15.45 16.25 -4.49
N GLU A 86 14.22 16.17 -4.01
CA GLU A 86 13.82 15.21 -2.97
C GLU A 86 12.81 14.21 -3.53
N ALA A 87 12.92 12.93 -3.12
CA ALA A 87 11.91 11.91 -3.40
C ALA A 87 11.08 11.68 -2.14
N ARG A 88 9.76 11.88 -2.25
CA ARG A 88 8.80 11.47 -1.21
C ARG A 88 7.92 10.32 -1.70
N PHE A 89 7.75 9.33 -0.83
CA PHE A 89 6.87 8.18 -1.09
C PHE A 89 5.62 8.29 -0.23
N TRP A 90 4.44 8.27 -0.87
CA TRP A 90 3.17 8.19 -0.18
C TRP A 90 2.61 6.77 -0.28
N PHE A 91 2.45 6.13 0.87
CA PHE A 91 1.83 4.82 0.98
C PHE A 91 0.41 4.96 1.52
N GLY A 92 -0.59 4.61 0.71
CA GLY A 92 -2.00 4.56 1.07
C GLY A 92 -2.35 3.35 1.93
N LEU A 93 -1.77 3.30 3.13
CA LEU A 93 -1.82 2.20 4.10
C LEU A 93 -3.13 2.11 4.91
N ASN A 94 -4.18 2.76 4.42
CA ASN A 94 -5.51 2.68 5.00
C ASN A 94 -6.07 1.25 4.94
N ALA A 95 -7.00 0.93 5.83
CA ALA A 95 -7.68 -0.36 5.84
C ALA A 95 -8.24 -0.72 4.45
N ILE A 96 -8.22 -2.02 4.14
CA ILE A 96 -8.70 -2.58 2.87
C ILE A 96 -9.93 -3.43 3.14
N LYS A 97 -10.95 -3.27 2.32
CA LYS A 97 -12.17 -4.08 2.39
C LYS A 97 -11.86 -5.54 2.11
N ILE A 98 -12.45 -6.44 2.90
CA ILE A 98 -12.22 -7.89 2.76
C ILE A 98 -12.53 -8.40 1.35
N LYS A 99 -13.55 -7.84 0.70
CA LYS A 99 -13.94 -8.23 -0.67
C LYS A 99 -12.85 -8.00 -1.71
N ASP A 100 -11.93 -7.06 -1.46
CA ASP A 100 -10.85 -6.68 -2.39
C ASP A 100 -9.61 -7.54 -2.20
N LEU A 101 -9.57 -8.34 -1.13
CA LEU A 101 -8.49 -9.27 -0.80
C LEU A 101 -8.85 -10.70 -1.22
N ARG A 102 -7.84 -11.49 -1.55
CA ARG A 102 -7.99 -12.94 -1.77
C ARG A 102 -7.98 -13.64 -0.41
N GLY A 103 -8.82 -14.65 -0.29
CA GLY A 103 -9.01 -15.36 0.96
C GLY A 103 -10.31 -16.14 0.98
N ARG A 104 -10.51 -16.89 2.06
CA ARG A 104 -11.73 -17.65 2.35
C ARG A 104 -12.54 -16.91 3.42
N ILE A 105 -13.86 -16.83 3.23
CA ILE A 105 -14.78 -16.29 4.23
C ILE A 105 -15.58 -17.46 4.80
N ARG A 106 -15.36 -17.78 6.07
CA ARG A 106 -16.14 -18.76 6.83
C ARG A 106 -17.32 -18.06 7.51
N GLY A 107 -18.44 -18.78 7.59
CA GLY A 107 -19.68 -18.28 8.17
C GLY A 107 -20.88 -18.45 7.24
N ARG A 108 -22.06 -18.62 7.83
CA ARG A 108 -23.29 -18.85 7.10
C ARG A 108 -23.72 -17.56 6.39
N ARG A 109 -23.99 -17.67 5.09
CA ARG A 109 -24.56 -16.56 4.31
C ARG A 109 -25.96 -16.26 4.82
N VAL A 110 -26.25 -14.98 5.07
CA VAL A 110 -27.62 -14.54 5.31
C VAL A 110 -28.42 -14.75 4.02
N ARG A 111 -29.52 -15.48 4.11
CA ARG A 111 -30.49 -15.59 3.02
C ARG A 111 -31.50 -14.45 3.18
N HIS A 112 -31.90 -13.85 2.06
CA HIS A 112 -33.11 -13.04 2.03
C HIS A 112 -34.28 -13.99 2.30
N HIS A 113 -35.20 -13.62 3.19
CA HIS A 113 -36.42 -14.37 3.38
C HIS A 113 -37.57 -13.58 2.76
N ASP A 114 -38.44 -14.30 2.05
CA ASP A 114 -39.59 -13.70 1.38
C ASP A 114 -40.90 -13.95 2.13
N LEU A 115 -40.80 -14.44 3.38
CA LEU A 115 -41.96 -14.72 4.22
C LEU A 115 -42.71 -13.42 4.52
N ARG A 116 -43.96 -13.39 4.09
CA ARG A 116 -44.92 -12.33 4.34
C ARG A 116 -46.01 -12.84 5.25
N ASP A 117 -46.52 -11.93 6.07
CA ASP A 117 -47.66 -12.18 6.93
C ASP A 117 -48.89 -12.33 6.01
N PRO A 118 -49.62 -13.46 6.08
CA PRO A 118 -50.76 -13.71 5.20
C PRO A 118 -51.89 -12.70 5.38
N VAL A 119 -51.99 -12.04 6.54
CA VAL A 119 -53.05 -11.06 6.83
C VAL A 119 -52.63 -9.66 6.40
N THR A 120 -51.40 -9.24 6.74
CA THR A 120 -50.96 -7.86 6.51
C THR A 120 -50.14 -7.65 5.23
N GLY A 121 -49.70 -8.73 4.58
CA GLY A 121 -48.82 -8.71 3.40
C GLY A 121 -47.40 -8.18 3.67
N ARG A 122 -47.11 -7.74 4.90
CA ARG A 122 -45.80 -7.22 5.32
C ARG A 122 -44.81 -8.35 5.52
N PHE A 123 -43.52 -8.08 5.35
CA PHE A 123 -42.49 -9.07 5.66
C PHE A 123 -42.53 -9.44 7.15
N ILE A 124 -42.64 -10.74 7.43
CA ILE A 124 -42.52 -11.26 8.79
C ILE A 124 -41.08 -11.02 9.23
N LYS A 125 -40.87 -10.43 10.41
CA LYS A 125 -39.52 -10.38 10.98
C LYS A 125 -39.07 -11.83 11.23
N GLU A 126 -38.12 -12.32 10.45
CA GLU A 126 -37.51 -13.65 10.68
C GLU A 126 -37.20 -13.81 12.17
N ASN A 127 -37.72 -14.88 12.79
CA ASN A 127 -37.65 -15.08 14.23
C ASN A 127 -36.20 -14.94 14.74
N ARG A 128 -35.92 -13.86 15.48
CA ARG A 128 -34.58 -13.55 16.02
C ARG A 128 -33.99 -14.72 16.81
N ALA A 129 -34.84 -15.53 17.45
CA ALA A 129 -34.47 -16.72 18.23
C ALA A 129 -33.82 -17.83 17.38
N ARG A 130 -34.31 -18.11 16.16
CA ARG A 130 -33.70 -19.11 15.24
C ARG A 130 -32.33 -18.65 14.71
N ARG A 131 -32.09 -17.34 14.65
CA ARG A 131 -30.82 -16.73 14.23
C ARG A 131 -29.80 -16.59 15.37
N ARG A 132 -30.28 -16.61 16.63
CA ARG A 132 -29.50 -16.51 17.88
C ARG A 132 -29.03 -17.86 18.45
N ARG A 133 -29.22 -19.00 17.77
CA ARG A 133 -28.33 -20.15 18.03
C ARG A 133 -26.94 -19.67 17.66
N LYS A 134 -26.14 -19.26 18.67
CA LYS A 134 -24.85 -18.53 18.59
C LYS A 134 -24.10 -18.88 17.31
N ALA A 135 -24.40 -18.17 16.22
CA ALA A 135 -23.65 -18.34 15.01
C ALA A 135 -22.29 -17.73 15.31
N SER A 136 -21.23 -18.53 15.23
CA SER A 136 -19.87 -18.05 15.39
C SER A 136 -19.65 -16.84 14.48
N ALA A 137 -18.97 -15.82 14.99
CA ALA A 137 -18.62 -14.65 14.21
C ALA A 137 -17.96 -15.10 12.90
N PRO A 138 -18.35 -14.52 11.74
CA PRO A 138 -17.73 -14.90 10.48
C PRO A 138 -16.24 -14.57 10.51
N VAL A 139 -15.45 -15.47 9.93
CA VAL A 139 -14.00 -15.39 9.92
C VAL A 139 -13.54 -15.15 8.49
N PHE A 140 -12.59 -14.23 8.32
CA PHE A 140 -11.84 -14.09 7.08
C PHE A 140 -10.46 -14.70 7.25
N GLU A 141 -10.15 -15.67 6.39
CA GLU A 141 -8.84 -16.31 6.27
C GLU A 141 -8.16 -15.73 5.02
N PRO A 142 -7.25 -14.76 5.16
CA PRO A 142 -6.54 -14.17 4.03
C PRO A 142 -5.58 -15.19 3.40
N ASN A 143 -5.36 -15.06 2.08
CA ASN A 143 -4.29 -15.82 1.42
C ASN A 143 -2.91 -15.16 1.56
N GLY A 144 -2.87 -13.87 1.83
CA GLY A 144 -1.64 -13.11 1.97
C GLY A 144 -1.02 -13.26 3.35
N SER A 145 0.31 -13.34 3.43
CA SER A 145 1.07 -13.53 4.66
C SER A 145 1.01 -12.34 5.62
N PHE A 146 0.74 -11.13 5.13
CA PHE A 146 0.70 -9.93 5.96
C PHE A 146 -0.52 -9.88 6.86
N LEU A 147 -1.58 -10.64 6.55
CA LEU A 147 -2.80 -10.61 7.32
C LEU A 147 -2.98 -11.93 8.05
N SER A 148 -3.37 -11.85 9.33
CA SER A 148 -3.77 -13.02 10.10
C SER A 148 -5.28 -13.24 9.97
N PRO A 149 -5.77 -14.49 10.10
CA PRO A 149 -7.20 -14.76 10.16
C PRO A 149 -7.87 -13.92 11.26
N ALA A 150 -9.00 -13.30 10.91
CA ALA A 150 -9.72 -12.42 11.83
C ALA A 150 -11.21 -12.75 11.86
N ALA A 151 -11.76 -12.84 13.07
CA ALA A 151 -13.19 -12.94 13.31
C ALA A 151 -13.81 -11.54 13.37
N TYR A 152 -15.00 -11.38 12.79
CA TYR A 152 -15.70 -10.10 12.75
C TYR A 152 -16.98 -10.18 13.57
N GLU A 153 -16.95 -9.60 14.77
CA GLU A 153 -18.11 -9.51 15.64
C GLU A 153 -19.26 -8.77 14.97
N ASN A 154 -20.49 -9.23 15.24
CA ASN A 154 -21.71 -8.73 14.58
C ASN A 154 -21.66 -8.80 13.04
N GLY A 155 -20.77 -9.64 12.50
CA GLY A 155 -20.56 -9.83 11.09
C GLY A 155 -21.66 -10.67 10.44
N LEU A 156 -22.08 -10.26 9.26
CA LEU A 156 -23.04 -10.92 8.41
C LEU A 156 -22.38 -11.24 7.07
N VAL A 157 -22.34 -12.53 6.71
CA VAL A 157 -21.81 -12.94 5.40
C VAL A 157 -22.86 -12.65 4.33
N MET A 158 -22.53 -11.77 3.39
CA MET A 158 -23.41 -11.38 2.28
C MET A 158 -22.60 -11.26 0.99
N ARG A 159 -23.25 -10.86 -0.11
CA ARG A 159 -22.57 -10.48 -1.34
C ARG A 159 -22.60 -8.96 -1.51
N SER A 160 -21.49 -8.37 -1.96
CA SER A 160 -21.42 -6.94 -2.29
C SER A 160 -22.36 -6.64 -3.45
N ARG A 161 -23.15 -5.56 -3.39
CA ARG A 161 -24.09 -5.21 -4.48
C ARG A 161 -23.41 -4.99 -5.83
N LYS A 162 -22.32 -4.22 -5.85
CA LYS A 162 -21.65 -3.81 -7.10
C LYS A 162 -20.90 -4.94 -7.81
N GLU A 163 -20.11 -5.72 -7.08
CA GLU A 163 -19.22 -6.74 -7.67
C GLU A 163 -19.72 -8.18 -7.45
N ASN A 164 -20.89 -8.36 -6.81
CA ASN A 164 -21.47 -9.65 -6.44
C ASN A 164 -20.51 -10.59 -5.67
N ARG A 165 -19.50 -10.02 -4.97
CA ARG A 165 -18.47 -10.78 -4.24
C ARG A 165 -18.92 -11.11 -2.83
N ARG A 166 -18.63 -12.33 -2.37
CA ARG A 166 -18.83 -12.70 -0.96
C ARG A 166 -17.97 -11.81 -0.08
N THR A 167 -18.57 -11.20 0.93
CA THR A 167 -17.94 -10.28 1.88
C THR A 167 -18.62 -10.39 3.24
N ILE A 168 -18.04 -9.73 4.24
CA ILE A 168 -18.61 -9.59 5.57
C ILE A 168 -19.11 -8.14 5.73
N PHE A 169 -20.34 -7.98 6.21
CA PHE A 169 -20.88 -6.70 6.66
C PHE A 169 -20.96 -6.69 8.18
N ILE A 170 -20.44 -5.66 8.82
CA ILE A 170 -20.52 -5.47 10.26
C ILE A 170 -21.74 -4.60 10.53
N LYS A 171 -22.67 -5.11 11.34
CA LYS A 171 -23.83 -4.34 11.78
C LYS A 171 -23.51 -3.63 13.09
N ASN A 172 -23.71 -2.32 13.12
CA ASN A 172 -23.66 -1.57 14.38
C ASN A 172 -24.91 -1.93 15.22
N PRO A 173 -24.75 -2.41 16.46
CA PRO A 173 -25.86 -2.85 17.30
C PRO A 173 -26.80 -1.71 17.71
N GLU A 174 -26.28 -0.49 17.90
CA GLU A 174 -27.03 0.68 18.37
C GLU A 174 -27.80 1.34 17.23
N THR A 175 -27.10 1.66 16.14
CA THR A 175 -27.68 2.42 15.02
C THR A 175 -28.32 1.52 13.95
N GLY A 176 -28.04 0.22 13.97
CA GLY A 176 -28.49 -0.73 12.96
C GLY A 176 -27.83 -0.57 11.59
N ARG A 177 -26.97 0.43 11.40
CA ARG A 177 -26.23 0.68 10.15
C ARG A 177 -25.26 -0.45 9.87
N VAL A 178 -25.03 -0.74 8.58
CA VAL A 178 -24.09 -1.77 8.15
C VAL A 178 -22.92 -1.15 7.40
N ARG A 179 -21.70 -1.63 7.69
CA ARG A 179 -20.49 -1.30 6.94
C ARG A 179 -19.83 -2.55 6.41
N GLU A 180 -19.14 -2.46 5.29
CA GLU A 180 -18.29 -3.57 4.84
C GLU A 180 -17.13 -3.73 5.82
N ALA A 181 -16.76 -4.97 6.11
CA ALA A 181 -15.63 -5.28 6.96
C ALA A 181 -14.31 -4.98 6.24
N GLU A 182 -13.32 -4.54 7.03
CA GLU A 182 -12.02 -4.08 6.56
C GLU A 182 -10.91 -4.73 7.37
N ALA A 183 -9.78 -5.01 6.71
CA ALA A 183 -8.56 -5.47 7.32
C ALA A 183 -7.57 -4.30 7.42
N GLY A 184 -7.05 -4.05 8.62
CA GLY A 184 -5.99 -3.08 8.85
C GLY A 184 -4.67 -3.61 8.31
N ILE A 185 -4.04 -2.85 7.40
CA ILE A 185 -2.78 -3.25 6.77
C ILE A 185 -1.58 -2.42 7.24
N TYR A 186 -1.83 -1.35 8.00
CA TYR A 186 -0.86 -0.28 8.25
C TYR A 186 0.46 -0.78 8.84
N ALA A 187 0.43 -1.27 10.09
CA ALA A 187 1.65 -1.61 10.82
C ALA A 187 2.52 -2.61 10.06
N ARG A 188 1.93 -3.76 9.70
CA ARG A 188 2.67 -4.84 9.01
C ARG A 188 3.18 -4.46 7.63
N THR A 189 2.47 -3.59 6.92
CA THR A 189 2.95 -3.10 5.63
C THR A 189 4.10 -2.11 5.82
N MET A 190 3.98 -1.19 6.78
CA MET A 190 4.99 -0.17 7.02
C MET A 190 6.32 -0.82 7.43
N ASP A 191 6.29 -1.66 8.46
CA ASP A 191 7.49 -2.36 8.98
C ASP A 191 8.20 -3.12 7.86
N TYR A 192 7.42 -3.86 7.04
CA TYR A 192 7.99 -4.62 5.94
C TYR A 192 8.58 -3.74 4.83
N VAL A 193 7.89 -2.65 4.47
CA VAL A 193 8.36 -1.73 3.42
C VAL A 193 9.65 -1.04 3.86
N GLU A 194 9.76 -0.63 5.12
CA GLU A 194 10.98 -0.06 5.70
C GLU A 194 12.14 -1.07 5.63
N ASP A 195 11.93 -2.30 6.12
CA ASP A 195 13.00 -3.30 6.23
C ASP A 195 13.45 -3.89 4.90
N VAL A 196 12.52 -4.13 3.96
CA VAL A 196 12.81 -4.91 2.74
C VAL A 196 12.86 -4.05 1.48
N ALA A 197 11.93 -3.11 1.34
CA ALA A 197 11.85 -2.34 0.11
C ALA A 197 12.96 -1.28 0.05
N PHE A 198 13.32 -0.68 1.19
CA PHE A 198 14.28 0.43 1.23
C PHE A 198 15.73 0.02 1.56
N ALA A 199 16.00 -1.22 1.95
CA ALA A 199 17.36 -1.69 2.24
C ALA A 199 18.37 -1.45 1.09
N GLU A 200 17.92 -1.63 -0.16
CA GLU A 200 18.75 -1.47 -1.37
C GLU A 200 18.61 -0.08 -2.01
N CYS A 201 17.90 0.86 -1.37
CA CYS A 201 17.58 2.16 -1.96
C CYS A 201 18.85 2.95 -2.32
N LEU A 202 19.81 3.01 -1.38
CA LEU A 202 21.07 3.72 -1.58
C LEU A 202 21.92 3.08 -2.68
N GLU A 203 22.06 1.75 -2.67
CA GLU A 203 22.83 1.02 -3.68
C GLU A 203 22.27 1.26 -5.10
N ILE A 204 20.94 1.16 -5.25
CA ILE A 204 20.29 1.41 -6.53
C ILE A 204 20.46 2.86 -6.96
N PHE A 205 20.38 3.81 -6.03
CA PHE A 205 20.63 5.22 -6.31
C PHE A 205 22.06 5.46 -6.79
N MET A 206 23.06 4.99 -6.05
CA MET A 206 24.47 5.15 -6.39
C MET A 206 24.80 4.57 -7.76
N LYS A 207 24.30 3.36 -8.04
CA LYS A 207 24.48 2.70 -9.34
C LYS A 207 23.88 3.52 -10.50
N GLU A 208 22.68 4.06 -10.33
CA GLU A 208 22.04 4.91 -11.35
C GLU A 208 22.76 6.25 -11.51
N PHE A 209 23.23 6.85 -10.41
CA PHE A 209 23.95 8.12 -10.42
C PHE A 209 25.30 7.98 -11.11
N GLU A 210 26.15 7.05 -10.68
CA GLU A 210 27.47 6.81 -11.26
C GLU A 210 27.39 6.50 -12.75
N SER A 211 26.44 5.64 -13.14
CA SER A 211 26.26 5.30 -14.55
C SER A 211 25.84 6.50 -15.40
N ASP A 212 25.01 7.40 -14.87
CA ASP A 212 24.53 8.55 -15.61
C ASP A 212 25.57 9.68 -15.66
N ILE A 213 26.24 9.98 -14.54
CA ILE A 213 27.21 11.08 -14.45
C ILE A 213 28.45 10.81 -15.33
N ARG A 214 28.99 9.58 -15.30
CA ARG A 214 30.10 9.17 -16.18
C ARG A 214 29.72 9.27 -17.65
N ARG A 215 28.48 8.88 -18.00
CA ARG A 215 27.97 9.00 -19.37
C ARG A 215 27.84 10.46 -19.79
N ARG A 216 27.30 11.33 -18.92
CA ARG A 216 27.16 12.76 -19.25
C ARG A 216 28.50 13.45 -19.43
N ALA A 217 29.46 13.17 -18.56
CA ALA A 217 30.80 13.73 -18.67
C ALA A 217 31.49 13.27 -19.97
N LYS A 218 31.47 11.96 -20.25
CA LYS A 218 32.09 11.38 -21.46
C LYS A 218 31.55 11.96 -22.77
N TYR A 219 30.24 12.22 -22.85
CA TYR A 219 29.58 12.67 -24.08
C TYR A 219 29.17 14.15 -24.06
N GLY A 220 29.56 14.92 -23.05
CA GLY A 220 29.19 16.34 -22.92
C GLY A 220 27.67 16.58 -22.81
N ILE A 221 26.89 15.62 -22.30
CA ILE A 221 25.41 15.71 -22.30
C ILE A 221 24.92 16.67 -21.22
N THR A 222 24.51 17.87 -21.62
CA THR A 222 23.99 18.92 -20.73
C THR A 222 22.46 18.99 -20.70
N VAL A 223 21.75 18.18 -21.48
CA VAL A 223 20.28 18.25 -21.59
C VAL A 223 19.64 17.08 -20.82
N SER A 224 18.46 17.29 -20.24
CA SER A 224 17.63 16.17 -19.78
C SER A 224 16.97 15.51 -20.99
N PRO A 225 17.12 14.20 -21.22
CA PRO A 225 16.31 13.50 -22.22
C PRO A 225 14.82 13.70 -21.89
N ARG A 226 14.01 14.03 -22.90
CA ARG A 226 12.55 14.08 -22.78
C ARG A 226 11.99 12.71 -22.39
#